data_AF-A0AAD5GBA1-F1
#
_entry.id   AF-A0AAD5GBA1-F1
#
_cell.length_a   1.000
_cell.length_b   1.000
_cell.length_c   1.000
_cell.angle_alpha   90.00
_cell.angle_beta   90.00
_cell.angle_gamma   90.00
#
_symmetry.space_group_name_H-M   'P 1'
#
loop_
_entity.id
_entity.type
_entity.pdbx_description
1 polymer ?
#
loop_
_entity_poly.entity_id
_entity_poly.type
_entity_poly.pdbx_seq_one_letter_code
_entity_poly.pdbx_strand_id
1 'polypeptide(L)'
;MLQWQEAISKGNDICLVCSRREGVCIKCNYGHCQSAFHPTCGSSAGFFMNVRTIGGKIQHKAYCEKHSLVERTKAETQKHGTEEWNSLKKVRVELERLRLICERIIRREKLKYQRSLPWFISWPWVSF
;
A
#
# COMPACT_ATOMS: atom_id res chain seq x y z
N MET A 1 6.81 -28.55 5.91
CA MET A 1 5.74 -28.73 4.89
C MET A 1 4.57 -27.86 5.30
N LEU A 2 4.29 -26.80 4.54
CA LEU A 2 3.22 -25.85 4.83
C LEU A 2 1.87 -26.56 4.74
N GLN A 3 1.15 -26.61 5.86
CA GLN A 3 -0.24 -27.05 5.94
C GLN A 3 -1.12 -26.01 5.22
N TRP A 4 -1.41 -26.28 3.95
CA TRP A 4 -2.50 -25.62 3.23
C TRP A 4 -3.83 -26.18 3.73
N GLN A 5 -4.35 -25.62 4.82
CA GLN A 5 -5.75 -25.74 5.19
C GLN A 5 -6.43 -24.39 5.00
N GLU A 6 -6.73 -24.05 3.75
CA GLU A 6 -7.84 -23.13 3.49
C GLU A 6 -9.07 -23.98 3.23
N ALA A 7 -10.13 -23.68 3.97
CA ALA A 7 -11.40 -24.37 3.94
C ALA A 7 -11.97 -24.40 2.51
N ILE A 8 -11.59 -25.42 1.74
CA ILE A 8 -12.34 -25.87 0.57
C ILE A 8 -13.64 -26.40 1.15
N SER A 9 -14.59 -25.47 1.33
CA SER A 9 -15.96 -25.80 1.61
C SER A 9 -16.41 -26.63 0.41
N LYS A 10 -16.45 -27.96 0.55
CA LYS A 10 -17.15 -28.85 -0.40
C LYS A 10 -18.65 -28.52 -0.29
N GLY A 11 -19.01 -27.34 -0.77
CA GLY A 11 -20.39 -26.87 -0.87
C GLY A 11 -20.97 -27.42 -2.15
N ASN A 12 -22.15 -28.00 -2.06
CA ASN A 12 -23.00 -28.35 -3.22
C ASN A 12 -23.60 -27.09 -3.88
N ASP A 13 -22.80 -26.02 -3.92
CA ASP A 13 -23.19 -24.70 -4.36
C ASP A 13 -23.25 -24.68 -5.90
N ILE A 14 -24.27 -24.02 -6.44
CA ILE A 14 -24.41 -23.84 -7.89
C ILE A 14 -23.56 -22.66 -8.30
N CYS A 15 -22.67 -22.85 -9.27
CA CYS A 15 -21.91 -21.75 -9.84
C CYS A 15 -22.86 -20.79 -10.58
N LEU A 16 -22.84 -19.52 -10.21
CA LEU A 16 -23.71 -18.50 -10.83
C LEU A 16 -23.38 -18.19 -12.30
N VAL A 17 -22.22 -18.61 -12.81
CA VAL A 17 -21.76 -18.34 -14.18
C VAL A 17 -22.14 -19.48 -15.13
N CYS A 18 -21.85 -20.74 -14.75
CA CYS A 18 -22.13 -21.90 -15.59
C CYS A 18 -23.37 -22.70 -15.17
N SER A 19 -24.00 -22.35 -14.06
CA SER A 19 -25.19 -23.00 -13.48
C SER A 19 -25.02 -24.49 -13.17
N ARG A 20 -23.78 -24.98 -13.02
CA ARG A 20 -23.45 -26.36 -12.65
C ARG A 20 -22.97 -26.45 -11.20
N ARG A 21 -23.14 -27.63 -10.59
CA ARG A 21 -22.64 -28.00 -9.24
C ARG A 21 -21.38 -28.88 -9.32
N GLU A 22 -20.55 -28.63 -10.32
CA GLU A 22 -19.40 -29.48 -10.63
C GLU A 22 -18.12 -28.86 -10.10
N GLY A 23 -17.53 -29.48 -9.08
CA GLY A 23 -16.22 -29.07 -8.54
C GLY A 23 -16.31 -28.09 -7.37
N VAL A 24 -15.32 -27.22 -7.25
CA VAL A 24 -15.14 -26.33 -6.08
C VAL A 24 -15.62 -24.92 -6.40
N CYS A 25 -16.65 -24.48 -5.68
CA CYS A 25 -17.09 -23.09 -5.70
C CYS A 25 -16.43 -22.28 -4.58
N ILE A 26 -16.11 -21.02 -4.89
CA ILE A 26 -15.76 -19.98 -3.92
C ILE A 26 -16.95 -19.05 -3.73
N LYS A 27 -17.12 -18.54 -2.51
CA LYS A 27 -18.21 -17.63 -2.15
C LYS A 27 -17.77 -16.18 -2.26
N CYS A 28 -18.70 -15.31 -2.60
CA CYS A 28 -18.49 -13.86 -2.55
C CYS A 28 -18.17 -13.43 -1.11
N ASN A 29 -17.06 -12.73 -0.90
CA ASN A 29 -16.62 -12.24 0.42
C ASN A 29 -17.41 -11.01 0.91
N TYR A 30 -18.56 -10.71 0.30
CA TYR A 30 -19.40 -9.57 0.70
C TYR A 30 -20.39 -10.04 1.76
N GLY A 31 -20.48 -9.34 2.90
CA GLY A 31 -21.00 -9.88 4.17
C GLY A 31 -22.36 -10.60 4.12
N HIS A 32 -23.28 -10.15 3.26
CA HIS A 32 -24.62 -10.77 3.12
C HIS A 32 -24.84 -11.46 1.76
N CYS A 33 -23.79 -11.63 0.96
CA CYS A 33 -23.90 -12.22 -0.37
C CYS A 33 -23.64 -13.74 -0.31
N GLN A 34 -24.63 -14.53 -0.73
CA GLN A 34 -24.52 -16.00 -0.81
C GLN A 34 -24.12 -16.49 -2.21
N SER A 35 -23.71 -15.58 -3.11
CA SER A 35 -23.29 -15.94 -4.46
C SER A 35 -22.03 -16.81 -4.42
N ALA A 36 -22.06 -17.93 -5.15
CA ALA A 36 -20.95 -18.85 -5.29
C ALA A 36 -20.61 -19.08 -6.76
N PHE A 37 -19.34 -19.26 -7.07
CA PHE A 37 -18.86 -19.49 -8.43
C PHE A 37 -17.54 -20.25 -8.44
N HIS A 38 -17.25 -20.97 -9.52
CA HIS A 38 -15.92 -21.55 -9.67
C HIS A 38 -14.87 -20.44 -9.83
N PRO A 39 -13.66 -20.58 -9.26
CA PRO A 39 -12.58 -19.62 -9.44
C PRO A 39 -12.28 -19.34 -10.92
N THR A 40 -12.30 -20.40 -11.75
CA THR A 40 -12.11 -20.31 -13.20
C THR A 40 -13.25 -19.53 -13.87
N CYS A 41 -14.50 -19.83 -13.51
CA CYS A 41 -15.66 -19.12 -14.04
C CYS A 41 -15.69 -17.65 -13.63
N GLY A 42 -15.32 -17.34 -12.39
CA GLY A 42 -15.20 -15.96 -11.92
C GLY A 42 -14.10 -15.21 -12.67
N SER A 43 -12.96 -15.87 -12.91
CA SER A 43 -11.87 -15.31 -13.71
C SER A 43 -12.32 -15.00 -15.14
N SER A 44 -12.97 -15.95 -15.83
CA SER A 44 -13.46 -15.75 -17.19
C SER A 44 -14.57 -14.70 -17.29
N ALA A 45 -15.38 -14.54 -16.24
CA ALA A 45 -16.43 -13.52 -16.17
C ALA A 45 -15.91 -12.13 -15.74
N GLY A 46 -14.61 -11.98 -15.47
CA GLY A 46 -14.01 -10.70 -15.08
C GLY A 46 -14.33 -10.28 -13.64
N PHE A 47 -14.69 -11.22 -12.76
CA PHE A 47 -14.97 -10.93 -11.37
C PHE A 47 -13.72 -10.48 -10.62
N PHE A 48 -13.91 -9.56 -9.67
CA PHE A 48 -12.81 -9.03 -8.90
C PHE A 48 -12.34 -10.05 -7.86
N MET A 49 -11.05 -10.40 -7.94
CA MET A 49 -10.38 -11.26 -6.98
C MET A 49 -9.14 -10.54 -6.48
N ASN A 50 -8.92 -10.56 -5.17
CA ASN A 50 -7.74 -9.98 -4.55
C ASN A 50 -7.06 -11.00 -3.63
N VAL A 51 -5.73 -10.88 -3.58
CA VAL A 51 -4.89 -11.62 -2.66
C VAL A 51 -4.24 -10.59 -1.76
N ARG A 52 -4.50 -10.67 -0.45
CA ARG A 52 -3.96 -9.75 0.54
C ARG A 52 -3.18 -10.53 1.58
N THR A 53 -1.98 -10.07 1.89
CA THR A 53 -1.18 -10.64 2.98
C THR A 53 -1.35 -9.77 4.22
N ILE A 54 -1.98 -10.31 5.27
CA ILE A 54 -2.19 -9.61 6.54
C ILE A 54 -1.50 -10.42 7.64
N GLY A 55 -0.48 -9.85 8.28
CA GLY A 55 0.23 -10.51 9.40
C GLY A 55 0.87 -11.85 9.02
N GLY A 56 1.40 -11.97 7.80
CA GLY A 56 2.01 -13.21 7.28
C GLY A 56 1.02 -14.28 6.81
N LYS A 57 -0.30 -14.06 6.96
CA LYS A 57 -1.34 -14.93 6.40
C LYS A 57 -1.84 -14.37 5.07
N ILE A 58 -1.83 -15.21 4.04
CA ILE A 58 -2.42 -14.89 2.74
C ILE A 58 -3.94 -15.04 2.88
N GLN A 59 -4.70 -14.05 2.42
CA GLN A 59 -6.15 -14.10 2.33
C GLN A 59 -6.57 -13.94 0.87
N HIS A 60 -7.30 -14.94 0.37
CA HIS A 60 -7.92 -14.91 -0.94
C HIS A 60 -9.37 -14.39 -0.81
N LYS A 61 -9.70 -13.27 -1.45
CA LYS A 61 -11.07 -12.74 -1.50
C LYS A 61 -11.54 -12.65 -2.93
N ALA A 62 -12.76 -13.09 -3.17
CA ALA A 62 -13.43 -13.01 -4.46
C ALA A 62 -14.81 -12.35 -4.28
N TYR A 63 -15.25 -11.63 -5.31
CA TYR A 63 -16.50 -10.89 -5.28
C TYR A 63 -17.30 -11.19 -6.55
N CYS A 64 -18.62 -11.35 -6.44
CA CYS A 64 -19.46 -11.54 -7.63
C CYS A 64 -19.55 -10.25 -8.45
N GLU A 65 -20.14 -10.33 -9.64
CA GLU A 65 -20.30 -9.21 -10.58
C GLU A 65 -20.79 -7.92 -9.90
N LYS A 66 -21.88 -8.01 -9.12
CA LYS A 66 -22.52 -6.89 -8.43
C LYS A 66 -21.59 -6.16 -7.44
N HIS A 67 -20.67 -6.90 -6.83
CA HIS A 67 -19.76 -6.36 -5.80
C HIS A 67 -18.34 -6.11 -6.33
N SER A 68 -18.02 -6.60 -7.53
CA SER A 68 -16.68 -6.51 -8.12
C SER A 68 -16.26 -5.07 -8.35
N LEU A 69 -17.17 -4.21 -8.82
CA LEU A 69 -16.87 -2.81 -9.12
C LEU A 69 -16.50 -2.02 -7.85
N VAL A 70 -17.32 -2.13 -6.80
CA VAL A 70 -17.12 -1.42 -5.53
C VAL A 70 -15.82 -1.85 -4.84
N GLU A 71 -15.50 -3.14 -4.91
CA GLU A 71 -14.31 -3.66 -4.23
C GLU A 71 -13.02 -3.41 -5.03
N ARG A 72 -13.13 -3.29 -6.37
CA ARG A 72 -12.04 -2.85 -7.24
C ARG A 72 -11.64 -1.41 -6.93
N THR A 73 -12.60 -0.48 -6.90
CA THR A 73 -12.32 0.94 -6.62
C THR A 73 -11.74 1.13 -5.22
N LYS A 74 -12.24 0.41 -4.20
CA LYS A 74 -11.64 0.41 -2.84
C LYS A 74 -10.22 -0.12 -2.82
N ALA A 75 -9.90 -1.13 -3.63
CA ALA A 75 -8.54 -1.68 -3.69
C ALA A 75 -7.57 -0.70 -4.37
N GLU A 76 -8.03 0.05 -5.37
CA GLU A 76 -7.23 1.07 -6.07
C GLU A 76 -6.93 2.27 -5.16
N THR A 77 -7.93 2.80 -4.45
CA THR A 77 -7.73 3.94 -3.53
C THR A 77 -6.76 3.61 -2.40
N GLN A 78 -6.82 2.39 -1.86
CA GLN A 78 -5.89 1.92 -0.83
C GLN A 78 -4.45 1.79 -1.32
N LYS A 79 -4.25 1.33 -2.57
CA LYS A 79 -2.92 1.26 -3.18
C LYS A 79 -2.33 2.65 -3.37
N HIS A 80 -3.13 3.58 -3.92
CA HIS A 80 -2.70 4.96 -4.13
C HIS A 80 -2.26 5.62 -2.83
N GLY A 81 -3.08 5.55 -1.78
CA GLY A 81 -2.73 6.14 -0.48
C GLY A 81 -1.46 5.54 0.14
N THR A 82 -1.20 4.25 -0.07
CA THR A 82 0.02 3.58 0.42
C THR A 82 1.26 4.07 -0.35
N GLU A 83 1.14 4.25 -1.66
CA GLU A 83 2.23 4.73 -2.52
C GLU A 83 2.56 6.21 -2.25
N GLU A 84 1.55 7.05 -2.08
CA GLU A 84 1.71 8.45 -1.66
C GLU A 84 2.43 8.56 -0.31
N TRP A 85 2.01 7.75 0.68
CA TRP A 85 2.63 7.73 1.99
C TRP A 85 4.11 7.30 1.94
N ASN A 86 4.42 6.28 1.13
CA ASN A 86 5.79 5.83 0.94
C ASN A 86 6.64 6.89 0.23
N SER A 87 6.06 7.62 -0.72
CA SER A 87 6.72 8.74 -1.40
C SER A 87 7.00 9.88 -0.43
N LEU A 88 6.02 10.23 0.42
CA LEU A 88 6.18 11.27 1.43
C LEU A 88 7.27 10.93 2.46
N LYS A 89 7.40 9.66 2.84
CA LYS A 89 8.50 9.19 3.70
C LYS A 89 9.87 9.42 3.05
N LYS A 90 10.01 9.13 1.75
CA LYS A 90 11.26 9.38 1.01
C LYS A 90 11.60 10.87 1.00
N VAL A 91 10.62 11.72 0.68
CA VAL A 91 10.78 13.18 0.68
C VAL A 91 11.25 13.68 2.04
N ARG A 92 10.67 13.19 3.14
CA ARG A 92 11.09 13.55 4.50
C ARG A 92 12.58 13.24 4.75
N VAL A 93 13.04 12.06 4.35
CA VAL A 93 14.44 11.64 4.53
C VAL A 93 15.38 12.54 3.71
N GLU A 94 15.03 12.84 2.47
CA GLU A 94 15.84 13.72 1.62
C GLU A 94 15.90 15.16 2.17
N LEU A 95 14.79 15.69 2.69
CA LEU A 95 14.77 17.01 3.33
C LEU A 95 15.67 17.07 4.57
N GLU A 96 15.69 16.02 5.39
CA GLU A 96 16.57 15.94 6.55
C GLU A 96 18.05 15.89 6.13
N ARG A 97 18.36 15.15 5.07
CA ARG A 97 19.71 15.12 4.48
C ARG A 97 20.13 16.50 3.98
N LEU A 98 19.25 17.21 3.27
CA LEU A 98 19.49 18.57 2.80
C LEU A 98 19.74 19.54 3.97
N ARG A 99 18.96 19.43 5.06
CA ARG A 99 19.17 20.25 6.27
C ARG A 99 20.59 20.12 6.82
N LEU A 100 21.09 18.88 6.97
CA LEU A 100 22.43 18.60 7.47
C LEU A 100 23.53 19.13 6.54
N ILE A 101 23.31 19.08 5.22
CA ILE A 101 24.23 19.64 4.23
C ILE A 101 24.27 21.17 4.37
N CYS A 102 23.10 21.82 4.42
CA CYS A 102 22.98 23.26 4.60
C CYS A 102 23.66 23.72 5.90
N GLU A 103 23.47 23.03 7.01
CA GLU A 103 24.16 23.35 8.28
C GLU A 103 25.69 23.29 8.15
N ARG A 104 26.22 22.28 7.46
CA ARG A 104 27.66 22.18 7.21
C ARG A 104 28.18 23.31 6.33
N ILE A 105 27.44 23.68 5.28
CA ILE A 105 27.80 24.81 4.40
C ILE A 105 27.80 26.10 5.20
N ILE A 106 26.75 26.39 5.95
CA ILE A 106 26.63 27.59 6.79
C ILE A 106 27.81 27.67 7.79
N ARG A 107 28.17 26.56 8.44
CA ARG A 107 29.34 26.54 9.35
C ARG A 107 30.65 26.86 8.62
N ARG A 108 30.86 26.32 7.41
CA ARG A 108 32.06 26.60 6.61
C ARG A 108 32.14 28.06 6.20
N GLU A 109 31.03 28.64 5.75
CA GLU A 109 30.99 30.05 5.35
C GLU A 109 31.21 31.00 6.54
N LYS A 110 30.65 30.69 7.72
CA LYS A 110 30.94 31.44 8.96
C LYS A 110 32.43 31.47 9.29
N LEU A 111 33.13 30.31 9.18
CA LEU A 111 34.57 30.24 9.44
C LEU A 111 35.40 30.96 8.37
N LYS A 112 34.99 30.92 7.10
CA LYS A 112 35.64 31.69 6.02
C LYS A 112 35.51 33.18 6.30
N TYR A 113 34.30 33.66 6.61
CA TYR A 113 34.04 35.07 6.91
C TYR A 113 34.88 35.56 8.10
N GLN A 114 34.95 34.77 9.18
CA GLN A 114 35.74 35.10 10.36
C GLN A 114 37.25 35.11 10.09
N ARG A 115 37.74 34.30 9.14
CA ARG A 115 39.15 34.27 8.71
C ARG A 115 39.51 35.34 7.67
N SER A 116 38.55 35.76 6.84
CA SER A 116 38.76 36.78 5.81
C SER A 116 38.68 38.21 6.34
N LEU A 117 38.08 38.42 7.53
CA LEU A 117 38.14 39.69 8.24
C LEU A 117 39.58 39.89 8.76
N PRO A 118 40.33 40.89 8.25
CA PRO A 118 41.71 41.13 8.70
C PRO A 118 41.68 41.72 10.11
N TRP A 119 41.93 40.91 11.15
CA TRP A 119 42.40 41.19 12.54
C TRP A 119 42.05 42.50 13.29
N PHE A 120 41.19 43.36 12.78
CA PHE A 120 40.81 44.64 13.34
C PHE A 120 39.31 44.80 13.10
N ILE A 121 38.53 44.36 14.07
CA ILE A 121 37.47 45.15 14.73
C ILE A 121 36.80 44.19 15.71
N SER A 122 36.87 44.62 16.97
CA SER A 122 36.17 44.09 18.12
C SER A 122 34.75 43.64 17.79
N TRP A 123 34.37 42.47 18.31
CA TRP A 123 32.97 42.14 18.59
C TRP A 123 32.31 43.34 19.29
N PRO A 124 31.06 43.66 18.96
CA PRO A 124 30.03 43.18 19.87
C PRO A 124 28.80 42.66 19.13
N TRP A 125 28.16 41.70 19.78
CA TRP A 125 26.78 41.30 19.54
C TRP A 125 25.83 42.50 19.35
N VAL A 126 24.95 42.44 18.36
CA VAL A 126 23.60 43.04 18.37
C VAL A 126 22.74 42.13 17.47
N SER A 127 21.94 41.21 18.01
CA SER A 127 20.59 41.39 18.55
C SER A 127 19.60 41.97 17.54
N PHE A 128 18.91 41.10 16.79
CA PHE A 128 17.47 41.16 16.51
C PHE A 128 17.01 39.81 15.92
#